data_AF-A0A8S3QBK5-F1
#
_entry.id   AF-A0A8S3QBK5-F1
#
_cell.length_a   1.000
_cell.length_b   1.000
_cell.length_c   1.000
_cell.angle_alpha   90.00
_cell.angle_beta   90.00
_cell.angle_gamma   90.00
#
_symmetry.space_group_name_H-M   'P 1'
#
loop_
_entity.id
_entity.type
_entity.pdbx_description
1 polymer ?
#
loop_
_entity_poly.entity_id
_entity_poly.type
_entity_poly.pdbx_seq_one_letter_code
_entity_poly.pdbx_strand_id
1 'polypeptide(L)'
;MQWIDRQSRAVFVEFALYNANINNICYSIFLAEFPETGGAFNWVDTQCFRPTLITSATGAFNLLLSIFFLIMVIGRTVTMIKGIRREKLKYLMNFWNILDMLIVILSIIGVGLWVAKFIFTKKALGLYADNKDVFINFQHIVVWEYAYNVLLGFLCFFSTIRIASALGYNKRITEIAYVLKYGASEISGFGLQFFIIFSAFVMFGYLIFGIALHEFRNLFVSFGSLLNTIIGRNTLGKMQQAVPIFAEVYFFIYVFFVVFTLLTMFAAILNNSIIHVRSSNKNTQGEVGITDILKGTFTDMLGLVGIHIKRKGKNKSGYNYKGDSHGPVSSAKVVNLVRETFADAFQEDTLVNQQKEKGKLKHLNDFVIQKSAMNEYDRNTCTPRQVQMDFYR
;
A
#
# COMPACT_ATOMS: atom_id res chain seq x y z
N MET A 1 5.56 51.27 -29.68
CA MET A 1 4.80 50.48 -28.68
C MET A 1 5.78 49.55 -28.01
N GLN A 2 6.05 49.72 -26.71
CA GLN A 2 6.76 48.72 -25.93
C GLN A 2 5.72 47.67 -25.52
N TRP A 3 5.81 46.47 -26.11
CA TRP A 3 4.90 45.37 -25.84
C TRP A 3 5.11 44.76 -24.45
N ILE A 4 6.34 44.84 -23.94
CA ILE A 4 6.71 44.46 -22.57
C ILE A 4 7.03 45.74 -21.82
N ASP A 5 6.33 45.96 -20.72
CA ASP A 5 6.42 47.15 -19.88
C ASP A 5 6.65 46.77 -18.40
N ARG A 6 6.72 47.78 -17.51
CA ARG A 6 6.91 47.54 -16.06
C ARG A 6 5.71 46.86 -15.39
N GLN A 7 4.52 46.92 -16.00
CA GLN A 7 3.31 46.29 -15.50
C GLN A 7 3.18 44.82 -15.93
N SER A 8 3.96 44.41 -16.94
CA SER A 8 4.04 43.03 -17.38
C SER A 8 4.57 42.15 -16.25
N ARG A 9 3.79 41.15 -15.84
CA ARG A 9 4.13 40.22 -14.73
C ARG A 9 4.55 38.85 -15.20
N ALA A 10 3.99 38.37 -16.30
CA ALA A 10 4.32 37.08 -16.88
C ALA A 10 4.13 37.12 -18.40
N VAL A 11 5.07 36.54 -19.14
CA VAL A 11 4.97 36.30 -20.58
C VAL A 11 5.03 34.81 -20.82
N PHE A 12 4.01 34.27 -21.49
CA PHE A 12 3.90 32.86 -21.85
C PHE A 12 4.16 32.71 -23.36
N VAL A 13 5.07 31.81 -23.70
CA VAL A 13 5.29 31.38 -25.09
C VAL A 13 5.01 29.89 -25.14
N GLU A 14 3.94 29.52 -25.85
CA GLU A 14 3.45 28.15 -25.94
C GLU A 14 3.54 27.64 -27.37
N PHE A 15 4.02 26.42 -27.54
CA PHE A 15 3.98 25.74 -28.84
C PHE A 15 3.94 24.23 -28.68
N ALA A 16 3.43 23.56 -29.70
CA ALA A 16 3.39 22.11 -29.80
C ALA A 16 4.21 21.64 -31.01
N LEU A 17 5.10 20.68 -30.80
CA LEU A 17 5.89 20.04 -31.83
C LEU A 17 5.44 18.59 -31.99
N TYR A 18 5.20 18.15 -33.21
CA TYR A 18 4.89 16.75 -33.50
C TYR A 18 6.10 16.04 -34.12
N ASN A 19 6.49 14.91 -33.53
CA ASN A 19 7.52 14.04 -34.07
C ASN A 19 6.88 12.80 -34.72
N ALA A 20 6.91 12.74 -36.05
CA ALA A 20 6.31 11.66 -36.82
C ALA A 20 7.00 10.30 -36.64
N ASN A 21 8.30 10.27 -36.35
CA ASN A 21 9.06 9.01 -36.23
C ASN A 21 8.64 8.19 -35.01
N ILE A 22 8.35 8.86 -33.89
CA ILE A 22 7.94 8.24 -32.62
C ILE A 22 6.46 8.45 -32.30
N ASN A 23 5.71 9.14 -33.16
CA ASN A 23 4.30 9.50 -33.01
C ASN A 23 4.01 10.15 -31.63
N ASN A 24 4.83 11.14 -31.25
CA ASN A 24 4.68 11.91 -30.01
C ASN A 24 4.43 13.38 -30.33
N ILE A 25 3.53 14.00 -29.55
CA ILE A 25 3.40 15.45 -29.47
C ILE A 25 4.17 15.91 -28.22
N CYS A 26 5.00 16.92 -28.39
CA CYS A 26 5.72 17.61 -27.34
C CYS A 26 5.15 19.02 -27.22
N TYR A 27 4.52 19.31 -26.09
CA TYR A 27 3.99 20.63 -25.79
C TYR A 27 4.93 21.32 -24.79
N SER A 28 5.37 22.53 -25.12
CA SER A 28 6.30 23.30 -24.30
C SER A 28 5.72 24.67 -23.98
N ILE A 29 5.80 25.05 -22.70
CA ILE A 29 5.50 26.38 -22.20
C ILE A 29 6.80 27.00 -21.69
N PHE A 30 7.16 28.15 -22.25
CA PHE A 30 8.17 29.04 -21.71
C PHE A 30 7.47 30.19 -20.98
N LEU A 31 7.70 30.28 -19.69
CA LEU A 31 7.17 31.32 -18.81
C LEU A 31 8.32 32.22 -18.36
N ALA A 32 8.23 33.50 -18.66
CA ALA A 32 9.10 34.54 -18.11
C ALA A 32 8.31 35.39 -17.12
N GLU A 33 8.60 35.26 -15.83
CA GLU A 33 8.00 36.04 -14.74
C GLU A 33 8.84 37.27 -14.41
N PHE A 34 8.17 38.41 -14.24
CA PHE A 34 8.77 39.71 -13.93
C PHE A 34 8.24 40.21 -12.59
N PRO A 35 8.94 39.95 -11.48
CA PRO A 35 8.52 40.41 -10.17
C PRO A 35 8.67 41.92 -10.01
N GLU A 36 7.95 42.49 -9.05
CA GLU A 36 7.93 43.94 -8.81
C GLU A 36 9.30 44.50 -8.40
N THR A 37 10.13 43.65 -7.78
CA THR A 37 11.51 43.95 -7.39
C THR A 37 12.47 44.04 -8.59
N GLY A 38 12.01 43.72 -9.80
CA GLY A 38 12.82 43.65 -11.00
C GLY A 38 13.44 42.28 -11.24
N GLY A 39 14.06 42.12 -12.42
CA GLY A 39 14.59 40.84 -12.89
C GLY A 39 13.59 40.05 -13.73
N ALA A 40 14.05 38.90 -14.26
CA ALA A 40 13.22 37.95 -15.00
C ALA A 40 13.54 36.53 -14.51
N PHE A 41 12.51 35.81 -14.06
CA PHE A 41 12.60 34.40 -13.68
C PHE A 41 11.99 33.56 -14.78
N ASN A 42 12.76 32.62 -15.30
CA ASN A 42 12.30 31.76 -16.39
C ASN A 42 11.92 30.39 -15.84
N TRP A 43 10.76 29.90 -16.28
CA TRP A 43 10.28 28.54 -16.06
C TRP A 43 9.98 27.89 -17.41
N VAL A 44 10.49 26.66 -17.59
CA VAL A 44 10.25 25.89 -18.81
C VAL A 44 9.61 24.58 -18.39
N ASP A 45 8.42 24.32 -18.92
CA ASP A 45 7.75 23.04 -18.77
C ASP A 45 7.54 22.41 -20.13
N THR A 46 8.10 21.22 -20.32
CA THR A 46 8.03 20.46 -21.56
C THR A 46 7.43 19.10 -21.26
N GLN A 47 6.27 18.84 -21.83
CA GLN A 47 5.50 17.62 -21.60
C GLN A 47 5.23 16.93 -22.92
N CYS A 48 5.52 15.64 -22.97
CA CYS A 48 5.35 14.82 -24.17
C CYS A 48 4.24 13.79 -23.96
N PHE A 49 3.32 13.68 -24.90
CA PHE A 49 2.26 12.67 -24.87
C PHE A 49 2.03 12.05 -26.25
N ARG A 50 1.48 10.83 -26.24
CA ARG A 50 1.12 10.09 -27.45
C ARG A 50 -0.36 10.30 -27.77
N PRO A 51 -0.71 10.92 -28.91
CA PRO A 51 -2.10 11.20 -29.24
C PRO A 51 -2.86 9.96 -29.72
N THR A 52 -2.20 9.03 -30.41
CA THR A 52 -2.81 7.80 -30.92
C THR A 52 -2.04 6.57 -30.46
N LEU A 53 -2.75 5.62 -29.84
CA LEU A 53 -2.18 4.41 -29.28
C LEU A 53 -2.25 3.20 -30.22
N ILE A 54 -2.89 3.30 -31.39
CA ILE A 54 -3.42 2.11 -32.10
C ILE A 54 -2.67 1.80 -33.42
N THR A 55 -1.88 2.73 -33.95
CA THR A 55 -1.37 2.62 -35.33
C THR A 55 -0.12 1.75 -35.49
N SER A 56 0.53 1.32 -34.39
CA SER A 56 1.79 0.56 -34.41
C SER A 56 1.63 -0.81 -33.73
N ALA A 57 2.51 -1.77 -34.02
CA ALA A 57 2.50 -3.11 -33.38
C ALA A 57 2.59 -3.03 -31.84
N THR A 58 3.37 -2.08 -31.31
CA THR A 58 3.42 -1.72 -29.88
C THR A 58 2.08 -1.20 -29.36
N GLY A 59 1.30 -0.56 -30.21
CA GLY A 59 -0.05 -0.10 -29.91
C GLY A 59 -1.06 -1.23 -29.70
N ALA A 60 -1.04 -2.23 -30.57
CA ALA A 60 -1.88 -3.43 -30.44
C ALA A 60 -1.57 -4.19 -29.13
N PHE A 61 -0.28 -4.33 -28.78
CA PHE A 61 0.12 -4.94 -27.50
C PHE A 61 -0.38 -4.14 -26.29
N ASN A 62 -0.24 -2.81 -26.31
CA ASN A 62 -0.76 -1.94 -25.24
C ASN A 62 -2.29 -2.06 -25.10
N LEU A 63 -3.01 -2.22 -26.20
CA LEU A 63 -4.46 -2.42 -26.19
C LEU A 63 -4.80 -3.76 -25.51
N LEU A 64 -4.12 -4.85 -25.85
CA LEU A 64 -4.31 -6.16 -25.19
C LEU A 64 -4.04 -6.06 -23.68
N LEU A 65 -2.97 -5.39 -23.27
CA LEU A 65 -2.66 -5.16 -21.85
C LEU A 65 -3.74 -4.32 -21.15
N SER A 66 -4.28 -3.30 -21.83
CA SER A 66 -5.35 -2.47 -21.27
C SER A 66 -6.66 -3.25 -21.05
N ILE A 67 -7.01 -4.16 -21.97
CA ILE A 67 -8.15 -5.07 -21.82
C ILE A 67 -7.90 -6.02 -20.64
N PHE A 68 -6.72 -6.61 -20.57
CA PHE A 68 -6.34 -7.49 -19.45
C PHE A 68 -6.41 -6.76 -18.10
N PHE A 69 -5.90 -5.53 -18.03
CA PHE A 69 -5.99 -4.67 -16.85
C PHE A 69 -7.45 -4.41 -16.46
N LEU A 70 -8.32 -4.10 -17.42
CA LEU A 70 -9.75 -3.85 -17.17
C LEU A 70 -10.44 -5.10 -16.61
N ILE A 71 -10.15 -6.29 -17.15
CA ILE A 71 -10.65 -7.57 -16.63
C ILE A 71 -10.19 -7.77 -15.17
N MET A 72 -8.92 -7.50 -14.87
CA MET A 72 -8.38 -7.60 -13.50
C MET A 72 -9.07 -6.62 -12.54
N VAL A 73 -9.31 -5.37 -12.95
CA VAL A 73 -10.03 -4.36 -12.14
C VAL A 73 -11.45 -4.84 -11.83
N ILE A 74 -12.18 -5.37 -12.81
CA ILE A 74 -13.52 -5.92 -12.60
C ILE A 74 -13.48 -7.09 -11.61
N GLY A 75 -12.57 -8.05 -11.80
CA GLY A 75 -12.43 -9.20 -10.91
C GLY A 75 -12.10 -8.81 -9.47
N ARG A 76 -11.19 -7.84 -9.28
CA ARG A 76 -10.85 -7.30 -7.95
C ARG A 76 -12.02 -6.55 -7.32
N THR A 77 -12.77 -5.79 -8.10
CA THR A 77 -13.98 -5.07 -7.63
C THR A 77 -15.05 -6.05 -7.15
N VAL A 78 -15.33 -7.13 -7.89
CA VAL A 78 -16.31 -8.16 -7.47
C VAL A 78 -15.88 -8.84 -6.17
N THR A 79 -14.58 -9.15 -6.05
CA THR A 79 -14.01 -9.78 -4.84
C THR A 79 -14.11 -8.86 -3.64
N MET A 80 -13.81 -7.58 -3.82
CA MET A 80 -13.95 -6.54 -2.81
C MET A 80 -15.40 -6.40 -2.33
N ILE A 81 -16.37 -6.32 -3.25
CA ILE A 81 -17.80 -6.22 -2.90
C ILE A 81 -18.26 -7.45 -2.11
N LYS A 82 -17.86 -8.66 -2.51
CA LYS A 82 -18.18 -9.89 -1.77
C LYS A 82 -17.57 -9.90 -0.37
N GLY A 83 -16.33 -9.43 -0.22
CA GLY A 83 -15.65 -9.30 1.08
C GLY A 83 -16.37 -8.32 2.02
N ILE A 84 -16.70 -7.13 1.53
CA ILE A 84 -17.43 -6.10 2.29
C ILE A 84 -18.82 -6.61 2.70
N ARG A 85 -19.54 -7.33 1.82
CA ARG A 85 -20.86 -7.89 2.16
C ARG A 85 -20.80 -8.94 3.27
N ARG A 86 -19.72 -9.72 3.34
CA ARG A 86 -19.55 -10.78 4.34
C ARG A 86 -19.09 -10.24 5.69
N GLU A 87 -18.09 -9.36 5.69
CA GLU A 87 -17.39 -8.93 6.91
C GLU A 87 -17.78 -7.52 7.39
N LYS A 88 -18.51 -6.75 6.57
CA LYS A 88 -18.97 -5.38 6.84
C LYS A 88 -17.85 -4.50 7.42
N LEU A 89 -17.97 -4.09 8.68
CA LEU A 89 -17.00 -3.22 9.36
C LEU A 89 -15.68 -3.92 9.68
N LYS A 90 -15.68 -5.25 9.88
CA LYS A 90 -14.45 -6.01 10.14
C LYS A 90 -13.50 -5.96 8.94
N TYR A 91 -14.05 -5.82 7.73
CA TYR A 91 -13.27 -5.64 6.51
C TYR A 91 -12.39 -4.37 6.58
N LEU A 92 -12.92 -3.27 7.13
CA LEU A 92 -12.23 -1.99 7.23
C LEU A 92 -11.19 -1.93 8.36
N MET A 93 -11.20 -2.85 9.31
CA MET A 93 -10.17 -2.89 10.36
C MET A 93 -8.86 -3.53 9.90
N ASN A 94 -8.89 -4.32 8.81
CA ASN A 94 -7.70 -4.97 8.29
C ASN A 94 -6.94 -4.06 7.33
N PHE A 95 -5.69 -3.74 7.66
CA PHE A 95 -4.80 -2.92 6.85
C PHE A 95 -4.70 -3.40 5.38
N TRP A 96 -4.60 -4.71 5.16
CA TRP A 96 -4.46 -5.28 3.81
C TRP A 96 -5.72 -5.11 2.96
N ASN A 97 -6.88 -5.11 3.60
CA ASN A 97 -8.17 -4.89 2.93
C ASN A 97 -8.37 -3.42 2.60
N ILE A 98 -7.94 -2.49 3.46
CA ILE A 98 -7.91 -1.04 3.15
C ILE A 98 -6.99 -0.79 1.94
N LEU A 99 -5.81 -1.40 1.91
CA LEU A 99 -4.87 -1.26 0.80
C LEU A 99 -5.45 -1.81 -0.51
N ASP A 100 -6.12 -2.96 -0.47
CA ASP A 100 -6.82 -3.52 -1.64
C ASP A 100 -7.97 -2.63 -2.12
N MET A 101 -8.75 -2.07 -1.19
CA MET A 101 -9.81 -1.10 -1.49
C MET A 101 -9.24 0.14 -2.19
N LEU A 102 -8.13 0.67 -1.67
CA LEU A 102 -7.48 1.84 -2.23
C LEU A 102 -6.99 1.58 -3.66
N ILE A 103 -6.36 0.43 -3.93
CA ILE A 103 -5.94 0.04 -5.29
C ILE A 103 -7.14 -0.01 -6.24
N VAL A 104 -8.26 -0.61 -5.82
CA VAL A 104 -9.48 -0.68 -6.65
C VAL A 104 -10.04 0.72 -6.92
N ILE A 105 -10.14 1.59 -5.91
CA ILE A 105 -10.64 2.97 -6.09
C ILE A 105 -9.74 3.75 -7.06
N LEU A 106 -8.41 3.72 -6.87
CA LEU A 106 -7.48 4.41 -7.77
C LEU A 106 -7.56 3.85 -9.20
N SER A 107 -7.70 2.54 -9.37
CA SER A 107 -7.84 1.96 -10.71
C SER A 107 -9.12 2.39 -11.43
N ILE A 108 -10.26 2.47 -10.73
CA ILE A 108 -11.52 2.98 -11.31
C ILE A 108 -11.37 4.44 -11.73
N ILE A 109 -10.79 5.28 -10.87
CA ILE A 109 -10.49 6.68 -11.19
C ILE A 109 -9.55 6.76 -12.39
N GLY A 110 -8.54 5.89 -12.45
CA GLY A 110 -7.57 5.85 -13.54
C GLY A 110 -8.19 5.47 -14.88
N VAL A 111 -9.13 4.52 -14.90
CA VAL A 111 -9.91 4.22 -16.11
C VAL A 111 -10.74 5.44 -16.53
N GLY A 112 -11.38 6.13 -15.59
CA GLY A 112 -12.14 7.36 -15.87
C GLY A 112 -11.27 8.47 -16.48
N LEU A 113 -10.10 8.73 -15.91
CA LEU A 113 -9.14 9.71 -16.44
C LEU A 113 -8.61 9.31 -17.83
N TRP A 114 -8.36 8.02 -18.05
CA TRP A 114 -7.92 7.53 -19.36
C TRP A 114 -8.98 7.76 -20.44
N VAL A 115 -10.26 7.49 -20.14
CA VAL A 115 -11.38 7.76 -21.05
C VAL A 115 -11.54 9.26 -21.31
N ALA A 116 -11.50 10.09 -20.26
CA ALA A 116 -11.59 11.54 -20.40
C ALA A 116 -10.46 12.08 -21.30
N LYS A 117 -9.22 11.69 -21.03
CA LYS A 117 -8.06 12.01 -21.87
C LYS A 117 -8.28 11.59 -23.31
N PHE A 118 -8.73 10.36 -23.55
CA PHE A 118 -8.96 9.85 -24.92
C PHE A 118 -9.97 10.70 -25.70
N ILE A 119 -11.06 11.12 -25.05
CA ILE A 119 -12.08 11.99 -25.65
C ILE A 119 -11.48 13.37 -25.98
N PHE A 120 -10.79 14.00 -25.03
CA PHE A 120 -10.20 15.33 -25.24
C PHE A 120 -9.12 15.32 -26.32
N THR A 121 -8.26 14.31 -26.34
CA THR A 121 -7.23 14.15 -27.36
C THR A 121 -7.85 13.96 -28.74
N LYS A 122 -8.88 13.12 -28.89
CA LYS A 122 -9.60 12.98 -30.17
C LYS A 122 -10.23 14.28 -30.65
N LYS A 123 -10.84 15.05 -29.75
CA LYS A 123 -11.45 16.34 -30.08
C LYS A 123 -10.38 17.35 -30.55
N ALA A 124 -9.26 17.45 -29.85
CA ALA A 124 -8.18 18.36 -30.23
C ALA A 124 -7.53 17.96 -31.57
N LEU A 125 -7.33 16.67 -31.83
CA LEU A 125 -6.82 16.19 -33.11
C LEU A 125 -7.82 16.41 -34.26
N GLY A 126 -9.13 16.29 -34.01
CA GLY A 126 -10.16 16.62 -34.99
C GLY A 126 -10.11 18.10 -35.39
N LEU A 127 -10.04 19.00 -34.42
CA LEU A 127 -9.90 20.44 -34.67
C LEU A 127 -8.64 20.78 -35.47
N TYR A 128 -7.55 20.05 -35.22
CA TYR A 128 -6.28 20.23 -35.96
C TYR A 128 -6.38 19.72 -37.41
N ALA A 129 -7.12 18.64 -37.62
CA ALA A 129 -7.35 18.11 -38.95
C ALA A 129 -8.20 19.07 -39.79
N ASP A 130 -9.18 19.73 -39.18
CA ASP A 130 -10.07 20.68 -39.84
C ASP A 130 -9.37 22.02 -40.16
N ASN A 131 -8.56 22.55 -39.23
CA ASN A 131 -7.86 23.84 -39.39
C ASN A 131 -6.39 23.73 -38.97
N LYS A 132 -5.49 23.65 -39.96
CA LYS A 132 -4.03 23.51 -39.72
C LYS A 132 -3.33 24.81 -39.34
N ASP A 133 -3.90 25.96 -39.73
CA ASP A 133 -3.27 27.27 -39.53
C ASP A 133 -3.61 27.91 -38.18
N VAL A 134 -4.52 27.30 -37.42
CA VAL A 134 -4.96 27.81 -36.11
C VAL A 134 -4.22 27.08 -35.00
N PHE A 135 -3.67 27.85 -34.05
CA PHE A 135 -3.07 27.28 -32.84
C PHE A 135 -4.13 26.57 -31.99
N ILE A 136 -3.87 25.31 -31.65
CA ILE A 136 -4.73 24.51 -30.78
C ILE A 136 -4.07 24.37 -29.43
N ASN A 137 -4.82 24.73 -28.40
CA ASN A 137 -4.36 24.62 -27.04
C ASN A 137 -4.37 23.14 -26.57
N PHE A 138 -3.17 22.56 -26.45
CA PHE A 138 -2.94 21.20 -25.91
C PHE A 138 -2.68 21.18 -24.38
N GLN A 139 -2.59 22.34 -23.72
CA GLN A 139 -2.30 22.46 -22.29
C GLN A 139 -3.26 21.64 -21.43
N HIS A 140 -4.56 21.71 -21.75
CA HIS A 140 -5.57 20.97 -21.01
C HIS A 140 -5.33 19.46 -21.09
N ILE A 141 -4.92 18.93 -22.25
CA ILE A 141 -4.60 17.50 -22.41
C ILE A 141 -3.36 17.13 -21.60
N VAL A 142 -2.35 18.00 -21.58
CA VAL A 142 -1.14 17.82 -20.79
C VAL A 142 -1.44 17.76 -19.29
N VAL A 143 -2.32 18.62 -18.78
CA VAL A 143 -2.73 18.59 -17.38
C VAL A 143 -3.41 17.26 -17.02
N TRP A 144 -4.30 16.75 -17.88
CA TRP A 144 -4.93 15.44 -17.67
C TRP A 144 -3.92 14.29 -17.76
N GLU A 145 -2.95 14.36 -18.67
CA GLU A 145 -1.88 13.36 -18.77
C GLU A 145 -1.00 13.36 -17.52
N TYR A 146 -0.64 14.54 -17.02
CA TYR A 146 0.13 14.68 -15.78
C TYR A 146 -0.63 14.09 -14.59
N ALA A 147 -1.91 14.45 -14.43
CA ALA A 147 -2.76 13.90 -13.37
C ALA A 147 -2.89 12.37 -13.46
N TYR A 148 -3.03 11.83 -14.67
CA TYR A 148 -3.06 10.39 -14.92
C TYR A 148 -1.73 9.71 -14.56
N ASN A 149 -0.59 10.29 -14.91
CA ASN A 149 0.74 9.76 -14.57
C ASN A 149 0.99 9.75 -13.05
N VAL A 150 0.59 10.81 -12.34
CA VAL A 150 0.68 10.87 -10.87
C VAL A 150 -0.18 9.77 -10.24
N LEU A 151 -1.43 9.59 -10.72
CA LEU A 151 -2.31 8.54 -10.25
C LEU A 151 -1.74 7.14 -10.51
N LEU A 152 -1.17 6.90 -11.70
CA LEU A 152 -0.49 5.64 -12.03
C LEU A 152 0.72 5.40 -11.11
N GLY A 153 1.48 6.44 -10.76
CA GLY A 153 2.56 6.36 -9.78
C GLY A 153 2.07 5.84 -8.42
N PHE A 154 0.98 6.41 -7.90
CA PHE A 154 0.36 5.92 -6.67
C PHE A 154 -0.16 4.49 -6.81
N LEU A 155 -0.84 4.17 -7.91
CA LEU A 155 -1.35 2.82 -8.17
C LEU A 155 -0.22 1.77 -8.19
N CYS A 156 0.88 2.08 -8.88
CA CYS A 156 2.08 1.24 -8.89
C CYS A 156 2.67 1.09 -7.49
N PHE A 157 2.83 2.19 -6.74
CA PHE A 157 3.36 2.16 -5.38
C PHE A 157 2.55 1.23 -4.45
N PHE A 158 1.23 1.39 -4.40
CA PHE A 158 0.38 0.53 -3.57
C PHE A 158 0.36 -0.92 -4.06
N SER A 159 0.39 -1.13 -5.38
CA SER A 159 0.51 -2.48 -5.95
C SER A 159 1.84 -3.14 -5.56
N THR A 160 2.94 -2.40 -5.53
CA THR A 160 4.24 -2.89 -5.06
C THR A 160 4.20 -3.26 -3.58
N ILE A 161 3.54 -2.45 -2.73
CA ILE A 161 3.34 -2.81 -1.31
C ILE A 161 2.51 -4.10 -1.20
N ARG A 162 1.48 -4.27 -2.04
CA ARG A 162 0.69 -5.49 -2.06
C ARG A 162 1.53 -6.70 -2.45
N ILE A 163 2.41 -6.56 -3.43
CA ILE A 163 3.35 -7.63 -3.81
C ILE A 163 4.33 -7.92 -2.66
N ALA A 164 4.80 -6.89 -1.95
CA ALA A 164 5.67 -7.05 -0.79
C ALA A 164 5.01 -7.85 0.34
N SER A 165 3.68 -7.82 0.46
CA SER A 165 2.96 -8.67 1.42
C SER A 165 3.19 -10.16 1.18
N ALA A 166 3.39 -10.57 -0.07
CA ALA A 166 3.68 -11.96 -0.41
C ALA A 166 5.08 -12.39 0.06
N LEU A 167 6.02 -11.46 0.28
CA LEU A 167 7.32 -11.79 0.85
C LEU A 167 7.23 -12.20 2.33
N GLY A 168 6.12 -11.86 3.00
CA GLY A 168 5.84 -12.24 4.38
C GLY A 168 5.70 -13.75 4.62
N TYR A 169 5.59 -14.57 3.57
CA TYR A 169 5.59 -16.04 3.68
C TYR A 169 6.98 -16.60 4.05
N ASN A 170 8.07 -15.83 3.86
CA ASN A 170 9.41 -16.26 4.25
C ASN A 170 9.66 -15.95 5.73
N LYS A 171 9.84 -17.01 6.55
CA LYS A 171 10.12 -16.93 8.00
C LYS A 171 11.20 -15.90 8.37
N ARG A 172 12.29 -15.80 7.58
CA ARG A 172 13.38 -14.84 7.86
C ARG A 172 12.93 -13.39 7.68
N ILE A 173 12.11 -13.12 6.66
CA ILE A 173 11.57 -11.78 6.39
C ILE A 173 10.52 -11.42 7.44
N THR A 174 9.68 -12.38 7.84
CA THR A 174 8.69 -12.18 8.90
C THR A 174 9.36 -11.86 10.24
N GLU A 175 10.48 -12.51 10.57
CA GLU A 175 11.25 -12.22 11.80
C GLU A 175 11.78 -10.77 11.81
N ILE A 176 12.29 -10.27 10.69
CA ILE A 176 12.70 -8.85 10.55
C ILE A 176 11.48 -7.93 10.71
N ALA A 177 10.33 -8.29 10.13
CA ALA A 177 9.09 -7.52 10.28
C ALA A 177 8.60 -7.49 11.74
N TYR A 178 8.77 -8.58 12.50
CA TYR A 178 8.46 -8.62 13.93
C TYR A 178 9.40 -7.74 14.76
N VAL A 179 10.70 -7.73 14.45
CA VAL A 179 11.66 -6.79 15.07
C VAL A 179 11.22 -5.35 14.86
N LEU A 180 10.87 -5.00 13.62
CA LEU A 180 10.43 -3.65 13.29
C LEU A 180 9.09 -3.30 13.96
N LYS A 181 8.14 -4.25 14.02
CA LYS A 181 6.84 -4.04 14.67
C LYS A 181 6.98 -3.85 16.18
N TYR A 182 7.85 -4.62 16.83
CA TYR A 182 8.12 -4.48 18.26
C TYR A 182 8.77 -3.13 18.56
N GLY A 183 9.81 -2.77 17.79
CA GLY A 183 10.49 -1.48 17.91
C GLY A 183 9.67 -0.29 17.44
N ALA A 184 8.54 -0.48 16.74
CA ALA A 184 7.78 0.61 16.14
C ALA A 184 7.28 1.64 17.16
N SER A 185 6.92 1.20 18.38
CA SER A 185 6.49 2.13 19.42
C SER A 185 7.63 3.02 19.92
N GLU A 186 8.83 2.45 20.11
CA GLU A 186 10.03 3.19 20.53
C GLU A 186 10.55 4.09 19.40
N ILE A 187 10.58 3.57 18.16
CA ILE A 187 10.97 4.33 16.95
C ILE A 187 10.01 5.50 16.72
N SER A 188 8.71 5.31 16.94
CA SER A 188 7.70 6.38 16.83
C SER A 188 7.98 7.51 17.84
N GLY A 189 8.20 7.16 19.11
CA GLY A 189 8.53 8.15 20.15
C GLY A 189 9.84 8.90 19.86
N PHE A 190 10.88 8.17 19.46
CA PHE A 190 12.13 8.78 19.01
C PHE A 190 11.96 9.65 17.77
N GLY A 191 11.15 9.21 16.80
CA GLY A 191 10.84 9.94 15.58
C GLY A 191 10.17 11.29 15.86
N LEU A 192 9.29 11.37 16.86
CA LEU A 192 8.70 12.63 17.31
C LEU A 192 9.75 13.59 17.87
N GLN A 193 10.64 13.11 18.75
CA GLN A 193 11.71 13.92 19.30
C GLN A 193 12.67 14.41 18.21
N PHE A 194 13.07 13.52 17.29
CA PHE A 194 13.86 13.86 16.13
C PHE A 194 13.18 14.94 15.28
N PHE A 195 11.89 14.79 14.99
CA PHE A 195 11.14 15.75 14.18
C PHE A 195 11.08 17.14 14.82
N ILE A 196 10.96 17.24 16.15
CA ILE A 196 10.98 18.51 16.88
C ILE A 196 12.35 19.20 16.74
N ILE A 197 13.44 18.49 17.03
CA ILE A 197 14.81 19.02 16.93
C ILE A 197 15.11 19.40 15.48
N PHE A 198 14.80 18.52 14.53
CA PHE A 198 15.00 18.73 13.11
C PHE A 198 14.23 19.95 12.60
N SER A 199 12.95 20.10 12.98
CA SER A 199 12.13 21.24 12.59
C SER A 199 12.67 22.55 13.16
N ALA A 200 13.22 22.56 14.38
CA ALA A 200 13.88 23.73 14.94
C ALA A 200 15.10 24.15 14.11
N PHE A 201 15.94 23.21 13.68
CA PHE A 201 17.05 23.50 12.77
C PHE A 201 16.58 23.98 11.39
N VAL A 202 15.51 23.39 10.84
CA VAL A 202 14.90 23.85 9.57
C VAL A 202 14.45 25.31 9.67
N MET A 203 13.76 25.68 10.75
CA MET A 203 13.32 27.06 10.97
C MET A 203 14.52 28.00 11.18
N PHE A 204 15.51 27.59 11.97
CA PHE A 204 16.69 28.40 12.22
C PHE A 204 17.53 28.63 10.95
N GLY A 205 17.74 27.58 10.15
CA GLY A 205 18.41 27.66 8.86
C GLY A 205 17.65 28.50 7.84
N TYR A 206 16.31 28.40 7.82
CA TYR A 206 15.46 29.27 7.01
C TYR A 206 15.66 30.75 7.36
N LEU A 207 15.70 31.10 8.66
CA LEU A 207 15.87 32.47 9.10
C LEU A 207 17.26 33.05 8.77
N ILE A 208 18.33 32.25 8.90
CA ILE A 208 19.69 32.71 8.63
C ILE A 208 19.99 32.75 7.12
N PHE A 209 19.64 31.69 6.40
CA PHE A 209 20.10 31.49 5.01
C PHE A 209 19.02 31.78 3.97
N GLY A 210 17.76 31.97 4.34
CA GLY A 210 16.64 32.05 3.40
C GLY A 210 16.70 33.22 2.41
N ILE A 211 17.36 34.32 2.78
CA ILE A 211 17.55 35.48 1.90
C ILE A 211 18.67 35.22 0.87
N ALA A 212 19.72 34.50 1.27
CA ALA A 212 20.93 34.35 0.46
C ALA A 212 20.95 33.06 -0.39
N LEU A 213 20.27 32.00 0.06
CA LEU A 213 20.34 30.69 -0.57
C LEU A 213 18.98 30.19 -1.06
N HIS A 214 18.93 29.80 -2.33
CA HIS A 214 17.77 29.18 -2.95
C HIS A 214 17.33 27.88 -2.23
N GLU A 215 18.29 27.13 -1.66
CA GLU A 215 18.05 25.91 -0.87
C GLU A 215 17.28 26.17 0.42
N PHE A 216 17.23 27.43 0.87
CA PHE A 216 16.55 27.87 2.08
C PHE A 216 15.39 28.83 1.80
N ARG A 217 14.94 28.97 0.55
CA ARG A 217 13.91 29.96 0.17
C ARG A 217 12.57 29.77 0.88
N ASN A 218 12.17 28.53 1.13
CA ASN A 218 10.90 28.16 1.78
C ASN A 218 11.18 27.08 2.84
N LEU A 219 10.33 26.98 3.87
CA LEU A 219 10.45 25.95 4.91
C LEU A 219 10.47 24.52 4.33
N PHE A 220 9.61 24.22 3.35
CA PHE A 220 9.58 22.90 2.71
C PHE A 220 10.87 22.57 1.92
N VAL A 221 11.43 23.55 1.21
CA VAL A 221 12.69 23.38 0.46
C VAL A 221 13.86 23.23 1.43
N SER A 222 13.85 24.01 2.51
CA SER A 222 14.83 23.94 3.61
C SER A 222 14.80 22.57 4.28
N PHE A 223 13.61 22.01 4.52
CA PHE A 223 13.41 20.67 5.06
C PHE A 223 14.09 19.61 4.19
N GLY A 224 13.88 19.68 2.86
CA GLY A 224 14.54 18.81 1.89
C GLY A 224 16.06 19.01 1.84
N SER A 225 16.53 20.25 1.93
CA SER A 225 17.97 20.57 1.96
C SER A 225 18.68 19.99 3.19
N LEU A 226 18.06 20.09 4.37
CA LEU A 226 18.60 19.49 5.59
C LEU A 226 18.57 17.95 5.54
N LEU A 227 17.50 17.33 5.02
CA LEU A 227 17.46 15.89 4.81
C LEU A 227 18.57 15.41 3.85
N ASN A 228 18.80 16.14 2.76
CA ASN A 228 19.92 15.87 1.85
C ASN A 228 21.27 15.93 2.58
N THR A 229 21.41 16.84 3.55
CA THR A 229 22.61 16.93 4.39
C THR A 229 22.80 15.69 5.26
N ILE A 230 21.72 15.08 5.80
CA ILE A 230 21.79 13.82 6.56
C ILE A 230 22.34 12.68 5.69
N ILE A 231 21.95 12.65 4.40
CA ILE A 231 22.40 11.64 3.43
C ILE A 231 23.87 11.88 3.01
N GLY A 232 24.46 13.02 3.39
CA GLY A 232 25.84 13.38 3.06
C GLY A 232 25.99 14.26 1.81
N ARG A 233 24.88 14.78 1.25
CA ARG A 233 24.96 15.83 0.22
C ARG A 233 25.27 17.16 0.90
N ASN A 234 26.53 17.57 0.81
CA ASN A 234 27.02 18.73 1.52
C ASN A 234 26.69 20.04 0.78
N THR A 235 25.97 20.94 1.45
CA THR A 235 25.67 22.31 1.00
C THR A 235 26.51 23.37 1.74
N LEU A 236 27.42 22.96 2.62
CA LEU A 236 28.26 23.83 3.45
C LEU A 236 29.02 24.86 2.61
N GLY A 237 29.57 24.48 1.46
CA GLY A 237 30.30 25.42 0.60
C GLY A 237 29.45 26.60 0.14
N LYS A 238 28.15 26.39 -0.11
CA LYS A 238 27.22 27.47 -0.46
C LYS A 238 26.82 28.29 0.77
N MET A 239 26.67 27.65 1.93
CA MET A 239 26.40 28.33 3.20
C MET A 239 27.55 29.25 3.61
N GLN A 240 28.79 28.78 3.47
CA GLN A 240 30.00 29.54 3.79
C GLN A 240 30.14 30.77 2.89
N GLN A 241 29.76 30.69 1.62
CA GLN A 241 29.77 31.85 0.71
C GLN A 241 28.77 32.93 1.12
N ALA A 242 27.66 32.56 1.76
CA ALA A 242 26.65 33.51 2.22
C ALA A 242 27.04 34.14 3.57
N VAL A 243 27.27 33.32 4.60
CA VAL A 243 27.59 33.79 5.95
C VAL A 243 28.61 32.84 6.59
N PRO A 244 29.92 33.08 6.45
CA PRO A 244 30.98 32.12 6.77
C PRO A 244 30.92 31.56 8.21
N ILE A 245 30.94 32.45 9.21
CA ILE A 245 31.03 32.06 10.63
C ILE A 245 29.75 31.34 11.09
N PHE A 246 28.59 31.89 10.75
CA PHE A 246 27.31 31.29 11.14
C PHE A 246 27.07 29.96 10.42
N ALA A 247 27.49 29.82 9.17
CA ALA A 247 27.40 28.57 8.41
C ALA A 247 28.17 27.42 9.07
N GLU A 248 29.41 27.66 9.47
CA GLU A 248 30.25 26.63 10.09
C GLU A 248 29.70 26.20 11.45
N VAL A 249 29.36 27.17 12.30
CA VAL A 249 28.79 26.89 13.64
C VAL A 249 27.45 26.17 13.52
N TYR A 250 26.57 26.65 12.65
CA TYR A 250 25.27 26.02 12.39
C TYR A 250 25.43 24.58 11.91
N PHE A 251 26.26 24.36 10.89
CA PHE A 251 26.47 23.05 10.29
C PHE A 251 27.12 22.08 11.28
N PHE A 252 28.10 22.53 12.05
CA PHE A 252 28.74 21.72 13.08
C PHE A 252 27.76 21.26 14.15
N ILE A 253 26.97 22.20 14.71
CA ILE A 253 25.96 21.89 15.72
C ILE A 253 24.89 20.96 15.13
N TYR A 254 24.44 21.22 13.90
CA TYR A 254 23.46 20.37 13.22
C TYR A 254 23.97 18.94 13.04
N VAL A 255 25.18 18.73 12.51
CA VAL A 255 25.75 17.40 12.33
C VAL A 255 25.95 16.71 13.69
N PHE A 256 26.47 17.43 14.68
CA PHE A 256 26.71 16.88 16.01
C PHE A 256 25.42 16.48 16.71
N PHE A 257 24.37 17.32 16.71
CA PHE A 257 23.13 16.99 17.42
C PHE A 257 22.20 16.10 16.60
N VAL A 258 22.00 16.37 15.32
CA VAL A 258 20.98 15.66 14.52
C VAL A 258 21.50 14.33 14.01
N VAL A 259 22.68 14.30 13.36
CA VAL A 259 23.21 13.07 12.76
C VAL A 259 23.66 12.09 13.84
N PHE A 260 24.40 12.55 14.86
CA PHE A 260 24.85 11.67 15.94
C PHE A 260 23.67 11.11 16.75
N THR A 261 22.71 11.95 17.15
CA THR A 261 21.52 11.47 17.88
C THR A 261 20.70 10.51 17.03
N LEU A 262 20.50 10.79 15.74
CA LEU A 262 19.79 9.89 14.82
C LEU A 262 20.49 8.53 14.73
N LEU A 263 21.79 8.50 14.47
CA LEU A 263 22.51 7.23 14.30
C LEU A 263 22.57 6.43 15.61
N THR A 264 22.89 7.08 16.74
CA THR A 264 23.11 6.39 18.01
C THR A 264 21.81 5.87 18.63
N MET A 265 20.75 6.69 18.67
CA MET A 265 19.46 6.25 19.24
C MET A 265 18.76 5.25 18.35
N PHE A 266 18.77 5.45 17.02
CA PHE A 266 18.16 4.49 16.10
C PHE A 266 18.85 3.12 16.18
N ALA A 267 20.19 3.10 16.23
CA ALA A 267 20.94 1.86 16.41
C ALA A 267 20.65 1.19 17.76
N ALA A 268 20.52 1.95 18.84
CA ALA A 268 20.21 1.42 20.17
C ALA A 268 18.81 0.78 20.21
N ILE A 269 17.78 1.46 19.71
CA ILE A 269 16.40 0.96 19.66
C ILE A 269 16.31 -0.31 18.79
N LEU A 270 16.97 -0.30 17.63
CA LEU A 270 16.99 -1.45 16.75
C LEU A 270 17.70 -2.64 17.40
N ASN A 271 18.85 -2.42 18.04
CA ASN A 271 19.57 -3.48 18.74
C ASN A 271 18.74 -4.07 19.88
N ASN A 272 18.07 -3.24 20.67
CA ASN A 272 17.17 -3.67 21.74
C ASN A 272 16.02 -4.54 21.18
N SER A 273 15.40 -4.09 20.10
CA SER A 273 14.31 -4.82 19.43
C SER A 273 14.78 -6.17 18.86
N ILE A 274 15.99 -6.23 18.30
CA ILE A 274 16.59 -7.48 17.79
C ILE A 274 16.85 -8.46 18.94
N ILE A 275 17.42 -7.98 20.06
CA ILE A 275 17.68 -8.81 21.24
C ILE A 275 16.37 -9.39 21.78
N HIS A 276 15.35 -8.55 21.91
CA HIS A 276 14.04 -8.97 22.38
C HIS A 276 13.44 -10.07 21.50
N VAL A 277 13.31 -9.86 20.18
CA VAL A 277 12.72 -10.87 19.28
C VAL A 277 13.53 -12.16 19.27
N ARG A 278 14.86 -12.10 19.26
CA ARG A 278 15.71 -13.30 19.34
C ARG A 278 15.51 -14.05 20.65
N SER A 279 15.32 -13.35 21.77
CA SER A 279 15.06 -13.97 23.07
C SER A 279 13.68 -14.63 23.11
N SER A 280 12.64 -13.98 22.56
CA SER A 280 11.30 -14.56 22.45
C SER A 280 11.29 -15.80 21.56
N ASN A 281 12.00 -15.76 20.43
CA ASN A 281 12.08 -16.89 19.49
C ASN A 281 12.85 -18.09 20.10
N LYS A 282 13.82 -17.85 20.99
CA LYS A 282 14.50 -18.90 21.77
C LYS A 282 13.59 -19.50 22.84
N ASN A 283 12.78 -18.69 23.52
CA ASN A 283 11.82 -19.19 24.51
C ASN A 283 10.71 -20.03 23.86
N THR A 284 10.22 -19.65 22.66
CA THR A 284 9.29 -20.49 21.88
C THR A 284 9.94 -21.77 21.34
N GLN A 285 11.25 -21.79 21.11
CA GLN A 285 12.00 -23.03 20.81
C GLN A 285 12.32 -23.87 22.05
N GLY A 286 12.16 -23.33 23.26
CA GLY A 286 12.35 -24.01 24.54
C GLY A 286 11.17 -24.87 24.98
N GLU A 287 9.96 -24.65 24.45
CA GLU A 287 8.79 -25.51 24.66
C GLU A 287 8.66 -26.56 23.54
N VAL A 288 9.60 -27.50 23.51
CA VAL A 288 9.67 -28.61 22.55
C VAL A 288 10.16 -28.18 21.16
N GLY A 289 11.48 -28.10 21.03
CA GLY A 289 12.14 -27.93 19.74
C GLY A 289 11.69 -29.01 18.76
N ILE A 290 11.17 -28.59 17.60
CA ILE A 290 10.76 -29.48 16.50
C ILE A 290 11.91 -30.45 16.13
N THR A 291 13.17 -30.04 16.33
CA THR A 291 14.35 -30.90 16.13
C THR A 291 14.49 -32.03 17.15
N ASP A 292 14.03 -31.85 18.39
CA ASP A 292 14.03 -32.88 19.43
C ASP A 292 12.83 -33.81 19.28
N ILE A 293 11.68 -33.30 18.82
CA ILE A 293 10.54 -34.14 18.42
C ILE A 293 10.92 -34.98 17.20
N LEU A 294 11.51 -34.40 16.16
CA LEU A 294 11.92 -35.13 14.96
C LEU A 294 12.98 -36.19 15.29
N LYS A 295 13.98 -35.85 16.13
CA LYS A 295 14.99 -36.81 16.57
C LYS A 295 14.36 -37.92 17.42
N GLY A 296 13.46 -37.58 18.35
CA GLY A 296 12.74 -38.53 19.18
C GLY A 296 11.90 -39.50 18.35
N THR A 297 11.13 -39.00 17.38
CA THR A 297 10.31 -39.83 16.48
C THR A 297 11.18 -40.68 15.55
N PHE A 298 12.33 -40.18 15.06
CA PHE A 298 13.24 -40.97 14.23
C PHE A 298 13.93 -42.09 15.03
N THR A 299 14.32 -41.82 16.28
CA THR A 299 14.89 -42.84 17.16
C THR A 299 13.86 -43.88 17.61
N ASP A 300 12.61 -43.48 17.86
CA ASP A 300 11.54 -44.42 18.21
C ASP A 300 11.12 -45.27 17.00
N MET A 301 11.11 -44.70 15.78
CA MET A 301 10.87 -45.48 14.55
C MET A 301 12.01 -46.47 14.28
N LEU A 302 13.27 -46.09 14.52
CA LEU A 302 14.42 -46.99 14.39
C LEU A 302 14.43 -48.09 15.48
N GLY A 303 13.88 -47.80 16.67
CA GLY A 303 13.66 -48.79 17.72
C GLY A 303 12.56 -49.80 17.36
N LEU A 304 11.50 -49.35 16.68
CA LEU A 304 10.37 -50.17 16.22
C LEU A 304 10.73 -51.08 15.02
N VAL A 305 11.73 -50.69 14.22
CA VAL A 305 12.28 -51.49 13.10
C VAL A 305 13.37 -52.49 13.57
N GLY A 306 13.61 -52.61 14.88
CA GLY A 306 14.44 -53.68 15.45
C GLY A 306 15.95 -53.53 15.25
N ILE A 307 16.45 -52.34 14.91
CA ILE A 307 17.90 -52.09 14.87
C ILE A 307 18.37 -51.65 16.26
N HIS A 308 18.75 -52.62 17.08
CA HIS A 308 19.28 -52.39 18.43
C HIS A 308 20.73 -51.86 18.37
N ILE A 309 20.93 -50.55 18.22
CA ILE A 309 22.26 -49.95 18.39
C ILE A 309 22.55 -49.81 19.89
N LYS A 310 23.37 -50.73 20.39
CA LYS A 310 23.84 -50.78 21.78
C LYS A 310 24.65 -49.50 22.12
N ARG A 311 24.05 -48.54 22.83
CA ARG A 311 24.78 -47.39 23.39
C ARG A 311 25.52 -47.79 24.67
N LYS A 312 26.84 -47.71 24.64
CA LYS A 312 27.75 -47.88 25.79
C LYS A 312 27.50 -46.75 26.81
N GLY A 313 27.23 -47.12 28.06
CA GLY A 313 26.92 -46.18 29.14
C GLY A 313 28.06 -45.20 29.45
N LYS A 314 27.69 -43.95 29.70
CA LYS A 314 28.52 -42.98 30.44
C LYS A 314 27.73 -42.44 31.62
N ASN A 315 28.43 -42.37 32.75
CA ASN A 315 27.98 -42.04 34.10
C ASN A 315 27.07 -40.82 34.19
N LYS A 316 26.04 -40.95 35.03
CA LYS A 316 25.25 -39.84 35.56
C LYS A 316 26.08 -39.10 36.60
N SER A 317 26.37 -37.82 36.36
CA SER A 317 26.62 -36.85 37.43
C SER A 317 25.33 -36.06 37.60
N GLY A 318 24.77 -36.12 38.82
CA GLY A 318 23.53 -35.43 39.17
C GLY A 318 23.72 -33.92 39.23
N TYR A 319 22.71 -33.20 38.78
CA TYR A 319 22.42 -31.84 39.23
C TYR A 319 20.99 -31.82 39.74
N ASN A 320 20.86 -31.43 41.00
CA ASN A 320 19.62 -31.36 41.76
C ASN A 320 18.98 -30.00 41.51
N TYR A 321 17.78 -29.96 40.93
CA TYR A 321 16.94 -28.76 40.88
C TYR A 321 15.71 -29.02 41.74
N LYS A 322 15.56 -28.22 42.80
CA LYS A 322 14.32 -28.02 43.54
C LYS A 322 13.39 -27.14 42.68
N GLY A 323 12.13 -27.54 42.55
CA GLY A 323 11.10 -26.74 41.91
C GLY A 323 9.82 -27.53 41.68
N ASP A 324 8.91 -27.39 42.64
CA ASP A 324 7.46 -27.63 42.67
C ASP A 324 6.80 -28.68 41.75
N SER A 325 6.10 -29.56 42.46
CA SER A 325 5.27 -30.66 42.00
C SER A 325 4.13 -30.21 41.08
N HIS A 326 4.29 -30.48 39.78
CA HIS A 326 3.18 -30.92 38.93
C HIS A 326 3.58 -32.23 38.26
N GLY A 327 2.79 -33.29 38.50
CA GLY A 327 3.09 -34.64 38.04
C GLY A 327 3.25 -34.74 36.51
N PRO A 328 3.91 -35.82 36.01
CA PRO A 328 4.27 -35.94 34.61
C PRO A 328 3.02 -35.88 33.73
N VAL A 329 2.94 -34.85 32.90
CA VAL A 329 1.88 -34.71 31.91
C VAL A 329 2.09 -35.80 30.86
N SER A 330 1.28 -36.85 30.94
CA SER A 330 1.25 -37.94 29.97
C SER A 330 1.08 -37.38 28.56
N SER A 331 1.93 -37.81 27.63
CA SER A 331 1.91 -37.42 26.22
C SER A 331 0.57 -37.75 25.53
N ALA A 332 -0.18 -38.72 26.04
CA ALA A 332 -1.56 -38.98 25.61
C ALA A 332 -2.52 -37.83 25.95
N LYS A 333 -2.28 -37.12 27.07
CA LYS A 333 -3.08 -35.97 27.52
C LYS A 333 -2.79 -34.72 26.70
N VAL A 334 -1.52 -34.51 26.30
CA VAL A 334 -1.13 -33.41 25.39
C VAL A 334 -1.64 -33.65 23.98
N VAL A 335 -1.57 -34.89 23.47
CA VAL A 335 -2.12 -35.23 22.15
C VAL A 335 -3.65 -35.10 22.13
N ASN A 336 -4.33 -35.44 23.23
CA ASN A 336 -5.77 -35.22 23.34
C ASN A 336 -6.13 -33.73 23.48
N LEU A 337 -5.36 -32.95 24.24
CA LEU A 337 -5.58 -31.50 24.36
C LEU A 337 -5.31 -30.76 23.04
N VAL A 338 -4.27 -31.14 22.31
CA VAL A 338 -3.98 -30.62 20.97
C VAL A 338 -5.04 -31.08 19.98
N ARG A 339 -5.50 -32.34 20.05
CA ARG A 339 -6.62 -32.83 19.23
C ARG A 339 -7.92 -32.09 19.55
N GLU A 340 -8.23 -31.76 20.80
CA GLU A 340 -9.40 -30.97 21.18
C GLU A 340 -9.27 -29.50 20.74
N THR A 341 -8.10 -28.89 20.93
CA THR A 341 -7.86 -27.49 20.52
C THR A 341 -7.89 -27.32 18.99
N PHE A 342 -7.40 -28.31 18.24
CA PHE A 342 -7.49 -28.33 16.78
C PHE A 342 -8.85 -28.84 16.29
N ALA A 343 -9.55 -29.72 17.01
CA ALA A 343 -10.92 -30.11 16.68
C ALA A 343 -11.86 -28.92 16.83
N ASP A 344 -11.73 -28.10 17.88
CA ASP A 344 -12.54 -26.89 18.07
C ASP A 344 -12.23 -25.82 17.01
N ALA A 345 -10.96 -25.67 16.60
CA ALA A 345 -10.56 -24.75 15.53
C ALA A 345 -11.04 -25.17 14.13
N PHE A 346 -11.38 -26.45 13.92
CA PHE A 346 -11.93 -26.96 12.65
C PHE A 346 -13.45 -27.26 12.72
N GLN A 347 -14.02 -27.46 13.92
CA GLN A 347 -15.47 -27.63 14.12
C GLN A 347 -16.22 -26.31 14.01
N GLU A 348 -15.59 -25.16 14.30
CA GLU A 348 -16.26 -23.87 14.12
C GLU A 348 -16.57 -23.59 12.63
N ASP A 349 -15.69 -24.01 11.71
CA ASP A 349 -15.92 -23.89 10.26
C ASP A 349 -16.82 -25.00 9.67
N THR A 350 -16.88 -26.19 10.28
CA THR A 350 -17.76 -27.28 9.81
C THR A 350 -19.18 -27.24 10.41
N LEU A 351 -19.35 -26.82 11.66
CA LEU A 351 -20.67 -26.62 12.27
C LEU A 351 -21.40 -25.39 11.68
N VAL A 352 -20.67 -24.32 11.34
CA VAL A 352 -21.25 -23.16 10.63
C VAL A 352 -21.70 -23.53 9.21
N ASN A 353 -20.96 -24.42 8.53
CA ASN A 353 -21.36 -24.91 7.20
C ASN A 353 -22.50 -25.94 7.26
N GLN A 354 -22.53 -26.84 8.26
CA GLN A 354 -23.64 -27.79 8.46
C GLN A 354 -24.92 -27.11 8.96
N GLN A 355 -24.84 -26.06 9.78
CA GLN A 355 -26.01 -25.24 10.15
C GLN A 355 -26.54 -24.44 8.95
N LYS A 356 -25.66 -23.97 8.05
CA LYS A 356 -26.05 -23.34 6.78
C LYS A 356 -26.74 -24.31 5.82
N GLU A 357 -26.27 -25.55 5.74
CA GLU A 357 -26.94 -26.59 4.93
C GLU A 357 -28.27 -27.05 5.56
N LYS A 358 -28.33 -27.26 6.87
CA LYS A 358 -29.60 -27.57 7.57
C LYS A 358 -30.61 -26.42 7.48
N GLY A 359 -30.15 -25.16 7.53
CA GLY A 359 -31.00 -23.98 7.30
C GLY A 359 -31.51 -23.87 5.86
N LYS A 360 -30.68 -24.21 4.86
CA LYS A 360 -31.10 -24.31 3.47
C LYS A 360 -32.07 -25.47 3.21
N LEU A 361 -31.88 -26.63 3.84
CA LEU A 361 -32.80 -27.78 3.73
C LEU A 361 -34.14 -27.51 4.41
N LYS A 362 -34.16 -26.83 5.57
CA LYS A 362 -35.41 -26.42 6.23
C LYS A 362 -36.20 -25.44 5.36
N HIS A 363 -35.52 -24.43 4.78
CA HIS A 363 -36.16 -23.46 3.89
C HIS A 363 -36.61 -24.08 2.56
N LEU A 364 -35.96 -25.15 2.08
CA LEU A 364 -36.43 -25.91 0.91
C LEU A 364 -37.65 -26.78 1.25
N ASN A 365 -37.65 -27.45 2.40
CA ASN A 365 -38.80 -28.25 2.86
C ASN A 365 -40.01 -27.37 3.17
N ASP A 366 -39.84 -26.20 3.79
CA ASP A 366 -40.93 -25.25 4.02
C ASP A 366 -41.49 -24.71 2.70
N PHE A 367 -40.63 -24.49 1.68
CA PHE A 367 -41.08 -24.07 0.34
C PHE A 367 -41.79 -25.20 -0.41
N VAL A 368 -41.39 -26.46 -0.24
CA VAL A 368 -42.07 -27.63 -0.82
C VAL A 368 -43.42 -27.87 -0.13
N ILE A 369 -43.49 -27.75 1.21
CA ILE A 369 -44.73 -27.88 1.99
C ILE A 369 -45.72 -26.75 1.66
N GLN A 370 -45.23 -25.51 1.49
CA GLN A 370 -46.06 -24.38 1.09
C GLN A 370 -46.59 -24.53 -0.35
N LYS A 371 -45.78 -25.11 -1.26
CA LYS A 371 -46.21 -25.38 -2.64
C LYS A 371 -47.15 -26.57 -2.75
N SER A 372 -47.04 -27.59 -1.89
CA SER A 372 -48.01 -28.68 -1.81
C SER A 372 -49.33 -28.24 -1.18
N ALA A 373 -49.31 -27.38 -0.16
CA ALA A 373 -50.52 -26.80 0.44
C ALA A 373 -51.27 -25.86 -0.52
N MET A 374 -50.54 -25.12 -1.37
CA MET A 374 -51.13 -24.25 -2.39
C MET A 374 -51.76 -25.05 -3.55
N ASN A 375 -51.17 -26.19 -3.93
CA ASN A 375 -51.75 -27.14 -4.90
C ASN A 375 -52.94 -27.96 -4.35
N GLU A 376 -53.12 -27.99 -3.03
CA GLU A 376 -54.26 -28.65 -2.36
C GLU A 376 -55.42 -27.67 -2.15
N TYR A 377 -55.13 -26.37 -2.01
CA TYR A 377 -56.12 -25.28 -2.00
C TYR A 377 -56.74 -25.06 -3.39
N ASP A 378 -55.92 -25.03 -4.45
CA ASP A 378 -56.41 -24.83 -5.84
C ASP A 378 -57.24 -26.01 -6.39
N ARG A 379 -57.14 -27.21 -5.78
CA ARG A 379 -58.01 -28.35 -6.13
C ARG A 379 -59.38 -28.31 -5.48
N ASN A 380 -59.57 -27.53 -4.42
CA ASN A 380 -60.81 -27.48 -3.64
C ASN A 380 -61.69 -26.25 -3.93
N THR A 381 -61.25 -25.31 -4.77
CA THR A 381 -62.01 -24.12 -5.16
C THR A 381 -62.27 -24.05 -6.66
N CYS A 382 -63.05 -25.00 -7.19
CA CYS A 382 -63.66 -24.88 -8.52
C CYS A 382 -65.05 -25.53 -8.54
N THR A 383 -66.06 -24.76 -8.14
CA THR A 383 -67.47 -24.99 -8.52
C THR A 383 -68.14 -23.65 -8.84
N PRO A 384 -68.84 -23.50 -9.99
CA PRO A 384 -69.37 -22.21 -10.45
C PRO A 384 -70.85 -22.02 -10.05
N ARG A 385 -71.27 -20.78 -9.74
CA ARG A 385 -72.67 -20.29 -9.86
C ARG A 385 -72.78 -18.79 -9.53
N GLN A 386 -73.14 -17.95 -10.50
CA GLN A 386 -74.49 -17.43 -10.83
C GLN A 386 -74.86 -16.11 -10.12
N VAL A 387 -74.72 -15.03 -10.91
CA VAL A 387 -75.60 -13.85 -11.12
C VAL A 387 -76.89 -13.78 -10.27
N GLN A 388 -77.17 -12.65 -9.59
CA GLN A 388 -78.16 -11.61 -10.01
C GLN A 388 -78.68 -10.71 -8.86
N MET A 389 -78.53 -9.38 -9.04
CA MET A 389 -79.49 -8.26 -8.83
C MET A 389 -79.93 -7.69 -7.45
N ASP A 390 -80.05 -6.34 -7.50
CA ASP A 390 -81.01 -5.41 -6.85
C ASP A 390 -80.76 -4.91 -5.39
N PHE A 391 -81.03 -3.66 -4.97
CA PHE A 391 -81.28 -2.32 -5.56
C PHE A 391 -81.42 -1.31 -4.37
N TYR A 392 -81.28 0.01 -4.63
CA TYR A 392 -81.64 1.20 -3.81
C TYR A 392 -80.80 1.48 -2.54
N ARG A 393 -80.12 2.63 -2.40
CA ARG A 393 -80.64 4.02 -2.36
C ARG A 393 -79.54 5.04 -2.65
#